data_AF-A0A1L5KZ25-F1
#
_entry.id   AF-A0A1L5KZ25-F1
#
_cell.length_a   1.000
_cell.length_b   1.000
_cell.length_c   1.000
_cell.angle_alpha   90.00
_cell.angle_beta   90.00
_cell.angle_gamma   90.00
#
_symmetry.space_group_name_H-M   'P 1'
#
loop_
_entity.id
_entity.type
_entity.pdbx_description
1 polymer ?
#
loop_
_entity_poly.entity_id
_entity_poly.type
_entity_poly.pdbx_seq_one_letter_code
_entity_poly.pdbx_strand_id
1 'polypeptide(L)'
;MFKDVTGQAIGAYIRARRLSKSAVALRLTARPILDIALQYRFDSQQTFTRAFKKQFNLTPALYRRSADWSSFGMRPPLRLGEFTMPKHEFVTLSTTQLVGVTQSYTCKLEEISEFRNQMRVQFWREFLGNAPSIPPTLYGLHEPRPSLEKDDEQEVFYTTALTPELANGHLHNSHPVILEGGEYVMFTYEG
;
A
#
# COMPACT_ATOMS: atom_id res chain seq x y z
N MET A 1 -28.07 -21.73 -4.61
CA MET A 1 -28.05 -20.79 -3.48
C MET A 1 -27.17 -19.55 -3.71
N PHE A 2 -25.82 -19.64 -3.79
CA PHE A 2 -24.98 -18.43 -3.95
C PHE A 2 -25.26 -17.64 -5.24
N LYS A 3 -25.36 -18.34 -6.38
CA LYS A 3 -25.68 -17.72 -7.68
C LYS A 3 -27.07 -17.08 -7.67
N ASP A 4 -28.03 -17.71 -7.02
CA ASP A 4 -29.42 -17.23 -7.00
C ASP A 4 -29.55 -15.92 -6.22
N VAL A 5 -28.76 -15.75 -5.15
CA VAL A 5 -28.73 -14.53 -4.34
C VAL A 5 -27.85 -13.44 -4.94
N THR A 6 -26.68 -13.80 -5.49
CA THR A 6 -25.65 -12.82 -5.89
C THR A 6 -25.54 -12.57 -7.40
N GLY A 7 -26.21 -13.40 -8.21
CA GLY A 7 -26.08 -13.41 -9.68
C GLY A 7 -24.76 -13.98 -10.20
N GLN A 8 -23.84 -14.46 -9.35
CA GLN A 8 -22.49 -14.86 -9.75
C GLN A 8 -22.18 -16.32 -9.41
N ALA A 9 -21.38 -16.99 -10.25
CA ALA A 9 -20.82 -18.28 -9.89
C ALA A 9 -19.78 -18.10 -8.77
N ILE A 10 -19.92 -18.87 -7.68
CA ILE A 10 -19.06 -18.75 -6.50
C ILE A 10 -17.57 -18.91 -6.83
N GLY A 11 -17.21 -19.87 -7.68
CA GLY A 11 -15.81 -20.08 -8.09
C GLY A 11 -15.24 -18.91 -8.89
N ALA A 12 -16.05 -18.28 -9.74
CA ALA A 12 -15.64 -17.09 -10.50
C ALA A 12 -15.46 -15.89 -9.56
N TYR A 13 -16.36 -15.71 -8.59
CA TYR A 13 -16.24 -14.66 -7.58
C TYR A 13 -14.98 -14.83 -6.73
N ILE A 14 -14.74 -16.01 -6.18
CA ILE A 14 -13.54 -16.31 -5.37
C ILE A 14 -12.26 -16.01 -6.17
N ARG A 15 -12.20 -16.47 -7.42
CA ARG A 15 -11.05 -16.21 -8.30
C ARG A 15 -10.84 -14.71 -8.52
N ALA A 16 -11.91 -13.97 -8.81
CA ALA A 16 -11.84 -12.53 -9.04
C ALA A 16 -11.42 -11.75 -7.78
N ARG A 17 -11.87 -12.17 -6.59
CA ARG A 17 -11.45 -11.60 -5.30
C ARG A 17 -9.98 -11.87 -4.99
N ARG A 18 -9.51 -13.09 -5.25
CA ARG A 18 -8.08 -13.46 -5.12
C ARG A 18 -7.21 -12.60 -6.02
N LEU A 19 -7.56 -12.49 -7.30
CA LEU A 19 -6.87 -11.64 -8.27
C LEU A 19 -6.86 -10.16 -7.87
N SER A 20 -7.97 -9.66 -7.30
CA SER A 20 -8.04 -8.27 -6.79
C SER A 20 -7.10 -8.04 -5.63
N LYS A 21 -7.03 -8.98 -4.67
CA LYS A 21 -6.04 -8.91 -3.59
C LYS A 21 -4.61 -9.02 -4.12
N SER A 22 -4.36 -9.87 -5.13
CA SER A 22 -3.05 -9.96 -5.78
C SER A 22 -2.66 -8.65 -6.46
N ALA A 23 -3.59 -7.95 -7.11
CA ALA A 23 -3.34 -6.65 -7.73
C ALA A 23 -2.90 -5.60 -6.70
N VAL A 24 -3.59 -5.54 -5.54
CA VAL A 24 -3.19 -4.66 -4.44
C VAL A 24 -1.83 -5.05 -3.89
N ALA A 25 -1.57 -6.34 -3.68
CA ALA A 25 -0.27 -6.83 -3.20
C ALA A 25 0.87 -6.48 -4.17
N LEU A 26 0.64 -6.61 -5.49
CA LEU A 26 1.63 -6.28 -6.52
C LEU A 26 2.06 -4.81 -6.48
N ARG A 27 1.15 -3.90 -6.09
CA ARG A 27 1.41 -2.45 -5.97
C ARG A 27 2.00 -2.08 -4.62
N LEU A 28 1.51 -2.66 -3.53
CA LEU A 28 1.83 -2.21 -2.18
C LEU A 28 2.97 -2.98 -1.50
N THR A 29 3.42 -4.12 -2.04
CA THR A 29 4.48 -4.94 -1.43
C THR A 29 5.63 -5.24 -2.39
N ALA A 30 6.80 -5.51 -1.82
CA ALA A 30 8.01 -5.90 -2.53
C ALA A 30 8.08 -7.43 -2.81
N ARG A 31 7.00 -8.19 -2.57
CA ARG A 31 7.06 -9.66 -2.68
C ARG A 31 7.18 -10.13 -4.14
N PRO A 32 7.92 -11.21 -4.42
CA PRO A 32 7.98 -11.79 -5.77
C PRO A 32 6.60 -12.17 -6.32
N ILE A 33 6.43 -12.14 -7.64
CA ILE A 33 5.15 -12.47 -8.28
C ILE A 33 4.72 -13.91 -7.96
N LEU A 34 5.66 -14.85 -7.97
CA LEU A 34 5.41 -16.25 -7.62
C LEU A 34 4.83 -16.37 -6.20
N ASP A 35 5.43 -15.65 -5.26
CA ASP A 35 5.05 -15.62 -3.85
C ASP A 35 3.62 -15.10 -3.64
N ILE A 36 3.24 -14.07 -4.38
CA ILE A 36 1.88 -13.53 -4.40
C ILE A 36 0.92 -14.54 -5.02
N ALA A 37 1.28 -15.17 -6.14
CA ALA A 37 0.47 -16.19 -6.80
C ALA A 37 0.17 -17.37 -5.85
N LEU A 38 1.19 -17.90 -5.18
CA LEU A 38 1.06 -19.01 -4.24
C LEU A 38 0.24 -18.62 -3.01
N GLN A 39 0.45 -17.42 -2.45
CA GLN A 39 -0.34 -16.91 -1.32
C GLN A 39 -1.84 -16.91 -1.66
N TYR A 40 -2.19 -16.52 -2.88
CA TYR A 40 -3.57 -16.49 -3.36
C TYR A 40 -4.03 -17.79 -4.03
N ARG A 41 -3.35 -18.90 -3.73
CA ARG A 41 -3.74 -20.27 -4.08
C ARG A 41 -3.84 -20.51 -5.59
N PHE A 42 -2.89 -19.97 -6.35
CA PHE A 42 -2.63 -20.40 -7.72
C PHE A 42 -1.51 -21.46 -7.72
N ASP A 43 -1.64 -22.47 -8.56
CA ASP A 43 -0.71 -23.61 -8.59
C ASP A 43 0.66 -23.25 -9.19
N SER A 44 0.70 -22.21 -10.03
CA SER A 44 1.92 -21.71 -10.66
C SER A 44 1.80 -20.25 -11.05
N GLN A 45 2.95 -19.59 -11.24
CA GLN A 45 3.02 -18.23 -11.77
C GLN A 45 2.41 -18.13 -13.18
N GLN A 46 2.49 -19.18 -14.00
CA GLN A 46 1.93 -19.20 -15.34
C GLN A 46 0.38 -19.16 -15.29
N THR A 47 -0.23 -19.99 -14.45
CA THR A 47 -1.68 -20.01 -14.24
C THR A 47 -2.17 -18.67 -13.68
N PHE A 48 -1.44 -18.13 -12.71
CA PHE A 48 -1.71 -16.79 -12.17
C PHE A 48 -1.65 -15.71 -13.25
N THR A 49 -0.58 -15.69 -14.06
CA THR A 49 -0.37 -14.67 -15.10
C THR A 49 -1.48 -14.70 -16.14
N ARG A 50 -1.90 -15.89 -16.59
CA ARG A 50 -3.02 -16.03 -17.54
C ARG A 50 -4.32 -15.49 -16.96
N ALA A 51 -4.63 -15.84 -15.71
CA ALA A 51 -5.84 -15.40 -15.04
C ALA A 51 -5.83 -13.90 -14.75
N PHE A 52 -4.70 -13.36 -14.32
CA PHE A 52 -4.50 -11.93 -14.04
C PHE A 52 -4.65 -11.11 -15.32
N LYS A 53 -3.98 -11.51 -16.41
CA LYS A 53 -4.10 -10.82 -17.71
C LYS A 53 -5.52 -10.83 -18.24
N LYS A 54 -6.28 -11.90 -18.01
CA LYS A 54 -7.70 -11.96 -18.39
C LYS A 54 -8.57 -10.96 -17.62
N GLN A 55 -8.23 -10.64 -16.37
CA GLN A 55 -9.04 -9.75 -15.53
C GLN A 55 -8.61 -8.28 -15.62
N PHE A 56 -7.30 -8.02 -15.74
CA PHE A 56 -6.72 -6.67 -15.68
C PHE A 56 -6.19 -6.17 -17.02
N ASN A 57 -6.25 -6.98 -18.08
CA ASN A 57 -5.67 -6.69 -19.40
C ASN A 57 -4.15 -6.42 -19.41
N LEU A 58 -3.46 -6.64 -18.30
CA LEU A 58 -2.01 -6.46 -18.14
C LEU A 58 -1.38 -7.72 -17.53
N THR A 59 -0.10 -7.94 -17.80
CA THR A 59 0.66 -8.95 -17.04
C THR A 59 0.91 -8.43 -15.62
N PRO A 60 1.11 -9.31 -14.62
CA PRO A 60 1.41 -8.88 -13.26
C PRO A 60 2.64 -7.95 -13.16
N ALA A 61 3.69 -8.21 -13.94
CA ALA A 61 4.90 -7.38 -13.97
C ALA A 61 4.62 -5.96 -14.51
N LEU A 62 3.90 -5.86 -15.64
CA LEU A 62 3.52 -4.56 -16.19
C LEU A 62 2.56 -3.79 -15.27
N TYR A 63 1.65 -4.50 -14.61
CA TYR A 63 0.73 -3.90 -13.63
C TYR A 63 1.49 -3.31 -12.44
N ARG A 64 2.49 -4.04 -11.93
CA ARG A 64 3.37 -3.57 -10.86
C ARG A 64 4.13 -2.30 -11.25
N ARG A 65 4.66 -2.23 -12.47
CA ARG A 65 5.47 -1.10 -12.95
C ARG A 65 4.69 0.12 -13.46
N SER A 66 3.39 0.00 -13.63
CA SER A 66 2.59 1.10 -14.18
C SER A 66 2.72 2.36 -13.32
N ALA A 67 2.89 3.53 -13.93
CA ALA A 67 2.91 4.79 -13.19
C ALA A 67 1.55 5.00 -12.51
N ASP A 68 0.47 4.79 -13.26
CA ASP A 68 -0.89 4.94 -12.79
C ASP A 68 -1.46 3.63 -12.25
N TRP A 69 -2.41 3.75 -11.32
CA TRP A 69 -3.15 2.61 -10.78
C TRP A 69 -4.65 2.85 -10.88
N SER A 70 -5.29 2.16 -11.83
CA SER A 70 -6.74 2.22 -12.00
C SER A 70 -7.45 1.07 -11.29
N SER A 71 -8.72 1.28 -10.95
CA SER A 71 -9.61 0.26 -10.38
C SER A 71 -10.12 -0.75 -11.43
N PHE A 72 -9.66 -0.68 -12.68
CA PHE A 72 -10.07 -1.61 -13.72
C PHE A 72 -9.81 -3.06 -13.32
N GLY A 73 -10.76 -3.96 -13.59
CA GLY A 73 -10.67 -5.36 -13.23
C GLY A 73 -10.79 -5.67 -11.73
N MET A 74 -10.80 -4.66 -10.86
CA MET A 74 -10.96 -4.88 -9.42
C MET A 74 -12.37 -5.42 -9.12
N ARG A 75 -12.42 -6.41 -8.22
CA ARG A 75 -13.65 -6.98 -7.68
C ARG A 75 -13.76 -6.66 -6.19
N PRO A 76 -14.52 -5.62 -5.82
CA PRO A 76 -14.85 -5.37 -4.43
C PRO A 76 -15.58 -6.55 -3.78
N PRO A 77 -15.48 -6.72 -2.45
CA PRO A 77 -16.31 -7.68 -1.73
C PRO A 77 -17.80 -7.40 -1.95
N LEU A 78 -18.56 -8.46 -2.21
CA LEU A 78 -20.02 -8.39 -2.10
C LEU A 78 -20.38 -8.07 -0.65
N ARG A 79 -21.20 -7.04 -0.45
CA ARG A 79 -21.77 -6.64 0.83
C ARG A 79 -23.28 -6.89 0.73
N LEU A 80 -23.80 -7.78 1.56
CA LEU A 80 -25.25 -8.10 1.60
C LEU A 80 -25.99 -7.35 2.71
N GLY A 81 -25.25 -6.81 3.68
CA GLY A 81 -25.79 -5.96 4.75
C GLY A 81 -25.29 -4.52 4.62
N GLU A 82 -25.62 -3.71 5.62
CA GLU A 82 -25.16 -2.33 5.69
C GLU A 82 -23.64 -2.24 5.70
N PHE A 83 -23.13 -1.28 4.94
CA PHE A 83 -21.70 -0.99 4.85
C PHE A 83 -21.51 0.51 4.78
N THR A 84 -20.89 1.06 5.81
CA THR A 84 -20.52 2.48 5.85
C THR A 84 -19.22 2.66 5.09
N MET A 85 -19.29 3.36 3.96
CA MET A 85 -18.09 3.79 3.24
C MET A 85 -17.26 4.73 4.13
N PRO A 86 -15.92 4.60 4.13
CA PRO A 86 -15.06 5.58 4.79
C PRO A 86 -15.34 7.00 4.28
N LYS A 87 -15.32 7.98 5.18
CA LYS A 87 -15.42 9.40 4.82
C LYS A 87 -14.21 9.76 3.96
N HIS A 88 -14.46 10.46 2.85
CA HIS A 88 -13.42 10.89 1.92
C HIS A 88 -13.63 12.32 1.47
N GLU A 89 -12.53 13.01 1.22
CA GLU A 89 -12.50 14.38 0.73
C GLU A 89 -11.41 14.53 -0.33
N PHE A 90 -11.68 15.29 -1.39
CA PHE A 90 -10.65 15.72 -2.33
C PHE A 90 -9.94 16.94 -1.75
N VAL A 91 -8.63 16.84 -1.59
CA VAL A 91 -7.81 17.88 -0.98
C VAL A 91 -6.65 18.24 -1.90
N THR A 92 -6.28 19.52 -1.91
CA THR A 92 -5.06 19.99 -2.58
C THR A 92 -4.00 20.24 -1.52
N LEU A 93 -2.90 19.50 -1.58
CA LEU A 93 -1.77 19.68 -0.68
C LEU A 93 -0.72 20.59 -1.33
N SER A 94 -0.13 21.48 -0.53
CA SER A 94 1.08 22.19 -0.91
C SER A 94 2.30 21.29 -0.70
N THR A 95 3.32 21.43 -1.55
CA THR A 95 4.62 20.78 -1.34
C THR A 95 5.14 21.11 0.06
N THR A 96 5.43 20.10 0.85
CA THR A 96 5.82 20.23 2.26
C THR A 96 7.17 19.59 2.48
N GLN A 97 8.10 20.33 3.09
CA GLN A 97 9.39 19.78 3.50
C GLN A 97 9.22 19.02 4.81
N LEU A 98 9.83 17.84 4.88
CA LEU A 98 9.83 16.96 6.03
C LEU A 98 11.25 16.50 6.32
N VAL A 99 11.48 16.04 7.55
CA VAL A 99 12.71 15.37 7.98
C VAL A 99 12.30 14.07 8.63
N GLY A 100 12.86 12.96 8.15
CA GLY A 100 12.41 11.63 8.58
C GLY A 100 13.41 10.53 8.32
N VAL A 101 13.04 9.33 8.77
CA VAL A 101 13.80 8.10 8.60
C VAL A 101 13.04 7.22 7.62
N THR A 102 13.73 6.79 6.56
CA THR A 102 13.19 5.86 5.56
C THR A 102 13.80 4.48 5.73
N GLN A 103 12.96 3.46 5.69
CA GLN A 103 13.37 2.06 5.77
C GLN A 103 12.73 1.27 4.62
N SER A 104 13.49 0.37 4.00
CA SER A 104 12.93 -0.63 3.11
C SER A 104 12.38 -1.80 3.92
N TYR A 105 11.26 -2.38 3.48
CA TYR A 105 10.67 -3.54 4.13
C TYR A 105 9.94 -4.44 3.14
N THR A 106 9.78 -5.71 3.51
CA THR A 106 9.00 -6.68 2.75
C THR A 106 8.07 -7.44 3.68
N CYS A 107 6.79 -7.54 3.31
CA CYS A 107 5.77 -8.25 4.08
C CYS A 107 4.60 -8.65 3.16
N LYS A 108 3.66 -9.45 3.67
CA LYS A 108 2.39 -9.71 2.98
C LYS A 108 1.47 -8.50 3.06
N LEU A 109 0.48 -8.44 2.16
CA LEU A 109 -0.52 -7.38 2.14
C LEU A 109 -1.23 -7.23 3.50
N GLU A 110 -1.53 -8.35 4.14
CA GLU A 110 -2.21 -8.41 5.44
C GLU A 110 -1.36 -7.89 6.61
N GLU A 111 -0.03 -7.84 6.44
CA GLU A 111 0.95 -7.50 7.50
C GLU A 111 1.40 -6.03 7.42
N ILE A 112 1.03 -5.30 6.35
CA ILE A 112 1.49 -3.92 6.09
C ILE A 112 1.25 -3.00 7.30
N SER A 113 0.05 -3.07 7.90
CA SER A 113 -0.31 -2.19 9.02
C SER A 113 0.58 -2.43 10.23
N GLU A 114 0.89 -3.69 10.53
CA GLU A 114 1.72 -4.08 11.66
C GLU A 114 3.16 -3.59 11.49
N PHE A 115 3.77 -3.85 10.34
CA PHE A 115 5.14 -3.40 10.03
C PHE A 115 5.26 -1.88 10.10
N ARG A 116 4.32 -1.15 9.47
CA ARG A 116 4.31 0.32 9.52
C ARG A 116 4.10 0.85 10.93
N ASN A 117 3.29 0.17 11.74
CA ASN A 117 3.10 0.54 13.14
C ASN A 117 4.39 0.35 13.95
N GLN A 118 5.07 -0.78 13.78
CA GLN A 118 6.34 -1.05 14.46
C GLN A 118 7.41 0.00 14.10
N MET A 119 7.55 0.35 12.82
CA MET A 119 8.46 1.41 12.37
C MET A 119 8.14 2.77 13.01
N ARG A 120 6.86 3.17 13.05
CA ARG A 120 6.45 4.42 13.71
C ARG A 120 6.69 4.40 15.23
N VAL A 121 6.43 3.27 15.89
CA VAL A 121 6.67 3.11 17.33
C VAL A 121 8.16 3.21 17.64
N GLN A 122 9.01 2.59 16.83
CA GLN A 122 10.46 2.71 16.96
C GLN A 122 10.91 4.17 16.80
N PHE A 123 10.47 4.83 15.71
CA PHE A 123 10.74 6.24 15.48
C PHE A 123 10.32 7.10 16.67
N TRP A 124 9.13 6.89 17.22
CA TRP A 124 8.64 7.64 18.37
C TRP A 124 9.46 7.42 19.63
N ARG A 125 9.86 6.18 19.92
CA ARG A 125 10.69 5.87 21.10
C ARG A 125 12.03 6.58 21.03
N GLU A 126 12.65 6.60 19.85
CA GLU A 126 13.93 7.27 19.63
C GLU A 126 13.77 8.81 19.74
N PHE A 127 12.74 9.37 19.10
CA PHE A 127 12.51 10.81 19.09
C PHE A 127 12.11 11.36 20.48
N LEU A 128 11.14 10.73 21.15
CA LEU A 128 10.63 11.20 22.46
C LEU A 128 11.64 11.05 23.60
N GLY A 129 12.71 10.27 23.41
CA GLY A 129 13.80 10.20 24.38
C GLY A 129 14.55 11.51 24.55
N ASN A 130 14.57 12.36 23.51
CA ASN A 130 15.38 13.58 23.46
C ASN A 130 14.58 14.85 23.13
N ALA A 131 13.34 14.71 22.65
CA ALA A 131 12.54 15.84 22.18
C ALA A 131 11.90 16.64 23.34
N PRO A 132 11.81 17.97 23.22
CA PRO A 132 11.27 18.83 24.28
C PRO A 132 9.73 18.80 24.36
N SER A 133 9.04 18.34 23.31
CA SER A 133 7.59 18.31 23.24
C SER A 133 7.10 17.22 22.28
N ILE A 134 5.81 16.88 22.38
CA ILE A 134 5.16 15.89 21.51
C ILE A 134 4.63 16.61 20.25
N PRO A 135 5.10 16.26 19.05
CA PRO A 135 4.59 16.79 17.79
C PRO A 135 3.11 16.45 17.62
N PRO A 136 2.29 17.40 17.13
CA PRO A 136 0.86 17.16 16.93
C PRO A 136 0.58 16.20 15.76
N THR A 137 1.51 16.10 14.81
CA THR A 137 1.36 15.34 13.57
C THR A 137 2.60 14.51 13.30
N LEU A 138 2.40 13.26 12.92
CA LEU A 138 3.43 12.37 12.39
C LEU A 138 3.06 11.96 10.97
N TYR A 139 4.00 12.06 10.05
CA TYR A 139 3.82 11.65 8.67
C TYR A 139 4.32 10.22 8.45
N GLY A 140 3.57 9.48 7.64
CA GLY A 140 3.89 8.12 7.22
C GLY A 140 3.76 7.98 5.71
N LEU A 141 4.87 7.98 4.98
CA LEU A 141 4.88 7.97 3.51
C LEU A 141 5.22 6.58 3.01
N HIS A 142 4.42 6.06 2.06
CA HIS A 142 4.70 4.81 1.35
C HIS A 142 5.22 5.12 -0.04
N GLU A 143 6.33 4.51 -0.41
CA GLU A 143 6.97 4.73 -1.71
C GLU A 143 7.42 3.39 -2.31
N PRO A 144 6.74 2.88 -3.35
CA PRO A 144 7.25 1.77 -4.14
C PRO A 144 8.27 2.30 -5.17
N ARG A 145 9.41 1.64 -5.31
CA ARG A 145 10.41 1.93 -6.35
C ARG A 145 10.62 0.70 -7.24
N PRO A 146 10.35 0.78 -8.55
CA PRO A 146 10.64 -0.30 -9.48
C PRO A 146 12.12 -0.69 -9.46
N SER A 147 12.41 -1.98 -9.54
CA SER A 147 13.78 -2.46 -9.71
C SER A 147 14.33 -2.03 -11.09
N LEU A 148 15.61 -1.64 -11.13
CA LEU A 148 16.31 -1.32 -12.38
C LEU A 148 16.84 -2.56 -13.12
N GLU A 149 17.03 -3.66 -12.41
CA GLU A 149 17.63 -4.89 -12.97
C GLU A 149 16.59 -5.86 -13.49
N LYS A 150 15.51 -6.04 -12.72
CA LYS A 150 14.41 -6.95 -13.02
C LYS A 150 13.09 -6.21 -13.15
N ASP A 151 12.42 -6.47 -14.27
CA ASP A 151 11.17 -5.82 -14.64
C ASP A 151 9.95 -6.25 -13.80
N ASP A 152 10.08 -7.31 -13.01
CA ASP A 152 9.01 -7.89 -12.22
C ASP A 152 9.17 -7.69 -10.71
N GLU A 153 10.24 -7.03 -10.27
CA GLU A 153 10.53 -6.72 -8.87
C GLU A 153 10.36 -5.21 -8.57
N GLN A 154 10.13 -4.92 -7.29
CA GLN A 154 10.13 -3.55 -6.77
C GLN A 154 10.58 -3.58 -5.31
N GLU A 155 11.16 -2.49 -4.85
CA GLU A 155 11.37 -2.24 -3.44
C GLU A 155 10.22 -1.39 -2.89
N VAL A 156 9.98 -1.52 -1.59
CA VAL A 156 8.98 -0.72 -0.90
C VAL A 156 9.63 -0.05 0.29
N PHE A 157 9.53 1.27 0.32
CA PHE A 157 10.03 2.12 1.37
C PHE A 157 8.88 2.68 2.18
N TYR A 158 9.13 2.83 3.48
CA TYR A 158 8.25 3.55 4.38
C TYR A 158 9.06 4.61 5.12
N THR A 159 8.57 5.84 5.07
CA THR A 159 9.20 6.99 5.72
C THR A 159 8.34 7.43 6.88
N THR A 160 8.94 7.52 8.06
CA THR A 160 8.33 8.19 9.20
C THR A 160 8.98 9.55 9.38
N ALA A 161 8.20 10.63 9.37
CA ALA A 161 8.74 11.99 9.28
C ALA A 161 7.95 13.03 10.09
N LEU A 162 8.62 14.13 10.39
CA LEU A 162 8.09 15.35 11.02
C LEU A 162 8.43 16.56 10.14
N THR A 163 7.85 17.73 10.44
CA THR A 163 8.32 18.98 9.82
C THR A 163 9.70 19.35 10.39
N PRO A 164 10.55 20.08 9.64
CA PRO A 164 11.88 20.47 10.08
C PRO A 164 11.90 21.17 11.45
N GLU A 165 10.90 22.01 11.71
CA GLU A 165 10.76 22.79 12.95
C GLU A 165 10.52 21.86 14.16
N LEU A 166 9.79 20.77 13.97
CA LEU A 166 9.46 19.81 15.03
C LEU A 166 10.56 18.76 15.22
N ALA A 167 11.27 18.39 14.14
CA ALA A 167 12.40 17.49 14.23
C ALA A 167 13.58 18.09 15.02
N ASN A 168 13.87 19.38 14.80
CA ASN A 168 14.84 20.20 15.54
C ASN A 168 16.19 19.50 15.88
N GLY A 169 16.69 18.66 14.98
CA GLY A 169 17.95 17.92 15.16
C GLY A 169 17.91 16.75 16.15
N HIS A 170 16.74 16.41 16.69
CA HIS A 170 16.55 15.28 17.63
C HIS A 170 16.43 13.92 16.94
N LEU A 171 16.42 13.89 15.61
CA LEU A 171 16.35 12.66 14.83
C LEU A 171 17.74 12.21 14.38
N HIS A 172 18.13 11.01 14.77
CA HIS A 172 19.35 10.37 14.28
C HIS A 172 19.08 9.70 12.93
N ASN A 173 20.06 9.72 12.02
CA ASN A 173 19.99 9.12 10.69
C ASN A 173 18.80 9.59 9.83
N SER A 174 18.25 10.77 10.12
CA SER A 174 17.20 11.37 9.31
C SER A 174 17.77 12.06 8.09
N HIS A 175 16.96 12.14 7.04
CA HIS A 175 17.25 12.92 5.85
C HIS A 175 16.04 13.79 5.47
N PRO A 176 16.25 14.85 4.68
CA PRO A 176 15.16 15.61 4.09
C PRO A 176 14.28 14.71 3.21
N VAL A 177 12.98 14.96 3.25
CA VAL A 177 11.96 14.28 2.44
C VAL A 177 10.96 15.33 1.97
N ILE A 178 10.52 15.21 0.72
CA ILE A 178 9.51 16.10 0.15
C ILE A 178 8.19 15.34 0.08
N LEU A 179 7.16 15.86 0.75
CA LEU A 179 5.79 15.48 0.45
C LEU A 179 5.34 16.34 -0.73
N GLU A 180 5.20 15.71 -1.89
CA GLU A 180 4.79 16.38 -3.12
C GLU A 180 3.42 17.03 -2.96
N GLY A 181 3.29 18.23 -3.52
CA GLY A 181 2.00 18.91 -3.63
C GLY A 181 1.17 18.31 -4.76
N GLY A 182 -0.15 18.49 -4.71
CA GLY A 182 -1.06 17.97 -5.73
C GLY A 182 -2.45 17.69 -5.19
N GLU A 183 -3.27 17.05 -6.04
CA GLU A 183 -4.61 16.60 -5.68
C GLU A 183 -4.57 15.19 -5.10
N TYR A 184 -5.19 15.03 -3.93
CA TYR A 184 -5.24 13.76 -3.19
C TYR A 184 -6.66 13.45 -2.75
N VAL A 185 -6.94 12.16 -2.54
CA VAL A 185 -8.13 11.71 -1.83
C VAL A 185 -7.72 11.39 -0.40
N MET A 186 -8.24 12.16 0.56
CA MET A 186 -8.02 11.94 1.98
C MET A 186 -9.10 11.04 2.53
N PHE A 187 -8.73 9.95 3.20
CA PHE A 187 -9.64 9.09 3.95
C PHE A 187 -9.38 9.26 5.45
N THR A 188 -10.42 9.58 6.21
CA THR A 188 -10.32 9.74 7.67
C THR A 188 -10.84 8.48 8.37
N TYR A 189 -10.06 7.98 9.33
CA TYR A 189 -10.40 6.84 10.16
C TYR A 189 -10.38 7.22 11.63
N GLU A 190 -11.43 6.83 12.35
CA GLU A 190 -11.55 6.94 13.81
C GLU A 190 -11.91 5.55 14.35
N GLY A 191 -11.17 5.07 15.35
CA GLY A 191 -11.43 3.79 16.01
C GLY A 191 -10.23 3.26 16.77
#